data_AF-A0A5K0YZE6-F1
#
_entry.id   AF-A0A5K0YZE6-F1
#
_cell.length_a   1.000
_cell.length_b   1.000
_cell.length_c   1.000
_cell.angle_alpha   90.00
_cell.angle_beta   90.00
_cell.angle_gamma   90.00
#
_symmetry.space_group_name_H-M   'P 1'
#
loop_
_entity.id
_entity.type
_entity.pdbx_description
1 polymer ?
#
loop_
_entity_poly.entity_id
_entity_poly.type
_entity_poly.pdbx_seq_one_letter_code
_entity_poly.pdbx_strand_id
1 'polypeptide(L)' 'VGGLPFNRYSWLTTHNSFAILGEKSATGAVRLSPSNQQDSITSQLN' A
#
# COMPACT_ATOMS: atom_id res chain seq x y z
N VAL A 1 -23.88 18.29 -5.79
CA VAL A 1 -22.77 17.33 -6.01
C VAL A 1 -22.39 17.39 -7.48
N GLY A 2 -21.22 17.96 -7.79
CA GLY A 2 -20.81 18.26 -9.17
C GLY A 2 -19.37 17.83 -9.49
N GLY A 3 -18.85 16.80 -8.81
CA GLY A 3 -17.55 16.21 -9.12
C GLY A 3 -17.65 15.19 -10.26
N LEU A 4 -16.54 14.97 -10.98
CA LEU A 4 -16.45 13.87 -11.93
C LEU A 4 -16.60 12.53 -11.20
N PRO A 5 -17.21 11.51 -11.84
CA PRO A 5 -17.30 10.18 -11.25
C PRO A 5 -15.92 9.61 -10.92
N PHE A 6 -15.81 8.82 -9.84
CA PHE A 6 -14.55 8.24 -9.34
C PHE A 6 -13.73 7.49 -10.42
N ASN A 7 -14.42 6.88 -11.39
CA ASN A 7 -13.81 6.15 -12.50
C ASN A 7 -13.33 7.05 -13.65
N ARG A 8 -13.29 8.38 -13.48
CA ARG A 8 -12.77 9.34 -14.47
C ARG A 8 -11.44 9.97 -14.06
N TYR A 9 -10.77 9.42 -13.06
CA TYR A 9 -9.43 9.82 -12.63
C TYR A 9 -8.43 8.68 -12.87
N SER A 10 -7.17 9.05 -13.07
CA SER A 10 -6.05 8.12 -12.98
C SER A 10 -5.53 8.12 -11.56
N TRP A 11 -5.30 6.93 -11.01
CA TRP A 11 -4.87 6.73 -9.63
C TRP A 11 -3.47 6.13 -9.62
N LEU A 12 -2.57 6.73 -8.83
CA LEU A 12 -1.33 6.05 -8.45
C LEU A 12 -1.68 5.07 -7.33
N THR A 13 -1.26 3.82 -7.46
CA THR A 13 -1.55 2.76 -6.50
C THR A 13 -0.32 1.90 -6.28
N THR A 14 -0.21 1.28 -5.10
CA THR A 14 0.80 0.26 -4.81
C THR A 14 0.13 -1.10 -4.66
N HIS A 15 0.73 -2.14 -5.24
CA HIS A 15 0.28 -3.51 -5.04
C HIS A 15 0.96 -4.09 -3.80
N ASN A 16 0.17 -4.64 -2.86
CA ASN A 16 0.66 -5.22 -1.61
C ASN A 16 1.36 -4.20 -0.69
N SER A 17 0.72 -3.04 -0.47
CA SER A 17 1.27 -1.87 0.24
C SER A 17 1.88 -2.17 1.62
N PHE A 18 1.42 -3.21 2.32
CA PHE A 18 1.92 -3.61 3.64
C PHE A 18 3.11 -4.57 3.62
N ALA A 19 3.55 -5.04 2.44
CA ALA A 19 4.72 -5.90 2.29
C ALA A 19 6.02 -5.09 2.25
N ILE A 20 6.24 -4.36 3.35
CA ILE A 20 7.37 -3.45 3.54
C ILE A 20 8.62 -4.24 3.93
N LEU A 21 9.73 -3.94 3.27
CA LEU A 21 11.02 -4.57 3.53
C LEU A 21 11.44 -4.36 4.98
N GLY A 22 11.77 -5.45 5.68
CA GLY A 22 12.26 -5.42 7.07
C GLY A 22 11.18 -5.22 8.13
N GLU A 23 9.92 -5.03 7.75
CA GLU A 23 8.82 -4.82 8.69
C GLU A 23 8.48 -6.12 9.45
N LYS A 24 8.07 -6.02 10.72
CA LYS A 24 7.65 -7.18 11.54
C LYS A 24 6.15 -7.40 11.49
N SER A 25 5.72 -8.66 11.61
CA SER A 25 4.30 -8.98 11.58
C SER A 25 3.64 -8.51 12.87
N ALA A 26 2.66 -7.61 12.76
CA ALA A 26 1.95 -7.07 13.92
C ALA A 26 1.11 -8.13 14.65
N THR A 27 0.74 -9.21 13.97
CA THR A 27 -0.05 -10.31 14.54
C THR A 27 0.82 -11.45 15.08
N GLY A 28 2.15 -11.37 14.91
CA GLY A 28 3.08 -12.46 15.24
C GLY A 28 3.06 -13.63 14.26
N ALA A 29 2.14 -13.66 13.30
CA ALA A 29 2.12 -14.68 12.25
C ALA A 29 3.29 -14.51 11.26
N VAL A 30 3.83 -15.61 10.75
CA VAL A 30 4.90 -15.60 9.75
C VAL A 30 4.40 -14.98 8.45
N ARG A 31 5.18 -14.05 7.89
CA ARG A 31 4.92 -13.49 6.56
C ARG A 31 5.49 -14.44 5.50
N LEU A 32 4.61 -14.99 4.66
CA LEU A 32 4.98 -15.88 3.56
C LEU A 32 5.16 -15.14 2.23
N SER A 33 4.52 -13.98 2.08
CA SER A 33 4.62 -13.16 0.86
C SER A 33 5.97 -12.45 0.77
N PRO A 34 6.55 -12.30 -0.44
CA PRO A 34 7.70 -11.42 -0.66
C PRO A 34 7.41 -9.98 -0.26
N SER A 35 8.45 -9.26 0.19
CA SER A 35 8.38 -7.80 0.35
C SER A 35 8.56 -7.11 -1.00
N ASN A 36 7.69 -6.15 -1.32
CA ASN A 36 7.76 -5.35 -2.54
C ASN A 36 7.60 -3.85 -2.32
N GLN A 37 7.54 -3.39 -1.05
CA GLN A 37 7.54 -1.98 -0.70
C GLN A 37 8.82 -1.63 0.07
N GLN A 38 9.38 -0.46 -0.20
CA GLN A 38 10.50 0.10 0.55
C GLN A 38 10.04 1.20 1.50
N ASP A 39 8.90 1.82 1.20
CA ASP A 39 8.36 2.96 1.93
C ASP A 39 7.23 2.57 2.89
N SER A 40 7.10 3.34 3.98
CA SER A 40 5.97 3.23 4.90
C SER A 40 4.63 3.54 4.21
N ILE A 41 3.51 3.11 4.79
CA ILE A 41 2.18 3.44 4.24
C ILE A 41 1.95 4.96 4.17
N THR A 42 2.37 5.70 5.19
CA THR A 42 2.26 7.18 5.18
C THR A 42 3.10 7.77 4.04
N SER A 43 4.29 7.23 3.81
CA SER A 43 5.15 7.67 2.71
C SER A 43 4.56 7.36 1.33
N GLN A 44 3.85 6.23 1.15
CA GLN A 44 3.16 5.89 -0.11
C GLN A 44 1.95 6.79 -0.42
N LEU A 45 1.41 7.49 0.58
CA LEU A 45 0.26 8.40 0.45
C LEU A 45 0.63 9.87 0.29
N ASN A 46 1.91 10.21 0.48
CA ASN A 46 2.45 11.57 0.33
C ASN A 46 2.86 11.84 -1.11
#